data_AF-A0A538CKI4-F1
#
_entry.id   AF-A0A538CKI4-F1
#
_cell.length_a   1.000
_cell.length_b   1.000
_cell.length_c   1.000
_cell.angle_alpha   90.00
_cell.angle_beta   90.00
_cell.angle_gamma   90.00
#
_symmetry.space_group_name_H-M   'P 1'
#
loop_
_entity.id
_entity.type
_entity.pdbx_description
1 polymer ?
#
loop_
_entity_poly.entity_id
_entity_poly.type
_entity_poly.pdbx_seq_one_letter_code
_entity_poly.pdbx_strand_id
1 'polypeptide(L)'
;MAYAVKRCWRIFVRRSSAAHDGRISEHVVKTICTTNTAWSGTRKMTAALVEGLGVEAPGGGHTFPTPTAMAEANDSFYRDVIRAGYRGPYLKTLAEDVAVGRIELEELNDPALPDDGVAARLLALPGVGPYAAAHVML
;
A
#
# COMPACT_ATOMS: atom_id res chain seq x y z
N MET A 1 0.53 22.98 5.15
CA MET A 1 1.22 21.72 4.80
C MET A 1 0.25 20.55 4.55
N ALA A 2 -0.79 20.35 5.38
CA ALA A 2 -1.74 19.23 5.25
C ALA A 2 -2.55 19.17 3.93
N TYR A 3 -2.94 20.31 3.34
CA TYR A 3 -3.79 20.34 2.14
C TYR A 3 -3.05 19.90 0.86
N ALA A 4 -1.79 20.33 0.71
CA ALA A 4 -0.94 19.92 -0.43
C ALA A 4 -0.63 18.42 -0.38
N VAL A 5 -0.38 17.88 0.81
CA VAL A 5 -0.18 16.44 1.02
C VAL A 5 -1.44 15.66 0.69
N LYS A 6 -2.64 16.09 1.14
CA LYS A 6 -3.92 15.46 0.78
C LYS A 6 -4.21 15.50 -0.73
N ARG A 7 -3.86 16.61 -1.41
CA ARG A 7 -4.05 16.73 -2.87
C ARG A 7 -3.07 15.85 -3.65
N CYS A 8 -1.79 15.86 -3.29
CA CYS A 8 -0.78 14.97 -3.88
C CYS A 8 -1.11 13.49 -3.63
N TRP A 9 -1.62 13.17 -2.43
CA TRP A 9 -2.10 11.83 -2.06
C TRP A 9 -3.24 11.36 -2.96
N ARG A 10 -4.35 12.12 -3.06
CA ARG A 10 -5.47 11.76 -3.95
C ARG A 10 -5.05 11.61 -5.40
N ILE A 11 -4.14 12.44 -5.89
CA ILE A 11 -3.61 12.33 -7.26
C ILE A 11 -2.76 11.05 -7.43
N PHE A 12 -1.96 10.69 -6.42
CA PHE A 12 -1.06 9.55 -6.45
C PHE A 12 -1.76 8.20 -6.28
N VAL A 13 -2.82 8.16 -5.49
CA VAL A 13 -3.72 7.01 -5.40
C VAL A 13 -4.46 6.85 -6.74
N ARG A 14 -4.98 7.94 -7.33
CA ARG A 14 -5.75 7.87 -8.59
C ARG A 14 -4.94 7.67 -9.87
N ARG A 15 -3.62 7.92 -9.87
CA ARG A 15 -2.78 7.84 -11.09
C ARG A 15 -2.27 6.43 -11.42
N SER A 16 -2.60 5.42 -10.62
CA SER A 16 -2.09 4.06 -10.78
C SER A 16 -3.21 3.04 -10.98
N SER A 17 -4.07 3.18 -11.98
CA SER A 17 -4.65 2.01 -12.66
C SER A 17 -5.46 2.41 -13.91
N ALA A 18 -5.29 1.65 -14.99
CA ALA A 18 -6.15 1.67 -16.17
C ALA A 18 -7.38 0.75 -16.02
N ALA A 19 -7.58 0.12 -14.86
CA ALA A 19 -8.78 -0.64 -14.54
C ALA A 19 -9.46 -0.01 -13.31
N HIS A 20 -10.75 0.27 -13.45
CA HIS A 20 -11.63 0.94 -12.49
C HIS A 20 -11.49 0.39 -11.06
N ASP A 21 -11.17 1.28 -10.13
CA ASP A 21 -11.02 1.08 -8.67
C ASP A 21 -9.65 0.53 -8.21
N GLY A 22 -8.88 1.37 -7.53
CA GLY A 22 -7.59 0.97 -6.97
C GLY A 22 -7.82 -0.08 -5.91
N ARG A 23 -7.15 -1.24 -6.02
CA ARG A 23 -7.31 -2.31 -5.04
C ARG A 23 -6.96 -1.77 -3.65
N ILE A 24 -7.77 -2.07 -2.65
CA ILE A 24 -7.56 -1.67 -1.26
C ILE A 24 -6.16 -2.03 -0.74
N SER A 25 -5.60 -3.15 -1.22
CA SER A 25 -4.20 -3.55 -0.99
C SER A 25 -3.17 -2.50 -1.42
N GLU A 26 -3.31 -1.94 -2.62
CA GLU A 26 -2.45 -0.86 -3.10
C GLU A 26 -2.58 0.39 -2.24
N HIS A 27 -3.80 0.74 -1.83
CA HIS A 27 -4.06 1.91 -1.00
C HIS A 27 -3.39 1.77 0.37
N VAL A 28 -3.53 0.62 1.02
CA VAL A 28 -2.91 0.34 2.32
C VAL A 28 -1.38 0.39 2.20
N VAL A 29 -0.79 -0.30 1.21
CA VAL A 29 0.67 -0.33 1.01
C VAL A 29 1.23 1.07 0.75
N LYS A 30 0.63 1.82 -0.19
CA LYS A 30 1.04 3.20 -0.46
C LYS A 30 0.91 4.09 0.77
N THR A 31 -0.08 3.84 1.63
CA THR A 31 -0.30 4.62 2.85
C THR A 31 0.81 4.35 3.85
N ILE A 32 1.17 3.08 4.06
CA ILE A 32 2.32 2.70 4.88
C ILE A 32 3.58 3.44 4.39
N CYS A 33 3.81 3.52 3.07
CA CYS A 33 4.92 4.26 2.47
C CYS A 33 4.88 5.80 2.66
N THR A 34 3.80 6.39 3.18
CA THR A 34 3.74 7.84 3.49
C THR A 34 4.01 8.18 4.95
N THR A 35 3.87 7.22 5.85
CA THR A 35 4.10 7.42 7.29
C THR A 35 5.48 8.03 7.52
N ASN A 36 5.61 9.14 8.28
CA ASN A 36 6.88 9.78 8.65
C ASN A 36 7.98 9.80 7.56
N THR A 37 7.65 10.24 6.35
CA THR A 37 8.62 10.39 5.26
C THR A 37 8.27 11.58 4.38
N ALA A 38 9.26 12.10 3.68
CA ALA A 38 9.03 13.12 2.66
C ALA A 38 8.35 12.51 1.43
N TRP A 39 7.61 13.34 0.69
CA TRP A 39 6.92 12.92 -0.54
C TRP A 39 7.83 12.26 -1.57
N SER A 40 9.05 12.78 -1.74
CA SER A 40 10.06 12.19 -2.61
C SER A 40 10.47 10.78 -2.17
N GLY A 41 10.49 10.51 -0.86
CA GLY A 41 10.72 9.19 -0.29
C GLY A 41 9.58 8.23 -0.61
N THR A 42 8.33 8.62 -0.40
CA THR A 42 7.15 7.82 -0.77
C THR A 42 7.17 7.43 -2.24
N ARG A 43 7.43 8.40 -3.13
CA ARG A 43 7.50 8.17 -4.58
C ARG A 43 8.59 7.16 -4.94
N LYS A 44 9.79 7.30 -4.36
CA LYS A 44 10.91 6.38 -4.61
C LYS A 44 10.60 4.97 -4.13
N MET A 45 10.07 4.82 -2.91
CA MET A 45 9.70 3.49 -2.38
C MET A 45 8.64 2.81 -3.24
N THR A 46 7.61 3.56 -3.63
CA THR A 46 6.51 3.00 -4.43
C THR A 46 6.94 2.66 -5.85
N ALA A 47 7.78 3.50 -6.47
CA ALA A 47 8.36 3.19 -7.77
C ALA A 47 9.23 1.93 -7.70
N ALA A 48 10.08 1.78 -6.68
CA ALA A 48 10.90 0.59 -6.49
C ALA A 48 10.07 -0.69 -6.26
N LEU A 49 8.93 -0.60 -5.55
CA LEU A 49 7.97 -1.70 -5.42
C LEU A 49 7.41 -2.13 -6.78
N VAL A 50 6.93 -1.15 -7.56
CA VAL A 50 6.32 -1.37 -8.88
C VAL A 50 7.34 -1.90 -9.88
N GLU A 51 8.52 -1.30 -9.96
CA GLU A 51 9.59 -1.71 -10.88
C GLU A 51 10.20 -3.06 -10.49
N GLY A 52 10.29 -3.37 -9.20
CA GLY A 52 10.94 -4.58 -8.71
C GLY A 52 10.04 -5.82 -8.66
N LEU A 53 8.74 -5.64 -8.42
CA LEU A 53 7.79 -6.74 -8.18
C LEU A 53 6.53 -6.68 -9.04
N GLY A 54 6.31 -5.58 -9.76
CA GLY A 54 5.17 -5.46 -10.66
C GLY A 54 5.36 -6.31 -11.91
N VAL A 55 4.26 -6.78 -12.50
CA VAL A 55 4.26 -7.43 -13.81
C VAL A 55 4.28 -6.37 -14.90
N GLU A 56 5.14 -6.54 -15.91
CA GLU A 56 5.21 -5.64 -17.06
C GLU A 56 3.87 -5.57 -17.80
N ALA A 57 3.39 -4.35 -18.07
CA ALA A 57 2.13 -4.12 -18.76
C ALA A 57 2.33 -3.94 -20.27
N PRO A 58 1.36 -4.35 -21.12
CA PRO A 58 1.40 -4.03 -22.55
C PRO A 58 1.44 -2.51 -22.76
N GLY A 59 2.51 -2.01 -23.39
CA GLY A 59 2.76 -0.56 -23.56
C GLY A 59 3.83 0.02 -22.63
N GLY A 60 4.45 -0.82 -21.80
CA GLY A 60 5.56 -0.45 -20.92
C GLY A 60 5.11 -0.06 -19.50
N GLY A 61 6.08 -0.03 -18.59
CA GLY A 61 5.81 0.14 -17.15
C GLY A 61 5.35 -1.16 -16.48
N HIS A 62 5.17 -1.10 -15.16
CA HIS A 62 4.81 -2.26 -14.36
C HIS A 62 3.50 -2.01 -13.60
N THR A 63 2.76 -3.08 -13.38
CA THR A 63 1.58 -3.10 -12.52
C THR A 63 1.97 -2.90 -11.05
N PHE A 64 1.01 -2.53 -10.20
CA PHE A 64 1.24 -2.59 -8.76
C PHE A 64 1.42 -4.07 -8.35
N PRO A 65 2.42 -4.39 -7.50
CA PRO A 65 2.71 -5.78 -7.18
C PRO A 65 1.55 -6.45 -6.45
N THR A 66 1.38 -7.75 -6.70
CA THR A 66 0.40 -8.56 -5.96
C THR A 66 0.89 -8.81 -4.53
N PRO A 67 -0.02 -9.08 -3.58
CA PRO A 67 0.38 -9.51 -2.24
C PRO A 67 1.30 -10.73 -2.26
N THR A 68 1.06 -11.70 -3.15
CA THR A 68 1.95 -12.86 -3.32
C THR A 68 3.36 -12.47 -3.77
N ALA A 69 3.51 -11.59 -4.78
CA ALA A 69 4.83 -11.15 -5.23
C ALA A 69 5.61 -10.40 -4.13
N MET A 70 4.90 -9.60 -3.32
CA MET A 70 5.46 -8.97 -2.13
C MET A 70 5.85 -10.01 -1.05
N ALA A 71 4.99 -11.00 -0.80
CA ALA A 71 5.24 -12.08 0.15
C ALA A 71 6.42 -12.98 -0.26
N GLU A 72 6.73 -13.11 -1.55
CA GLU A 72 7.87 -13.89 -2.03
C GLU A 72 9.19 -13.09 -2.05
N ALA A 73 9.12 -11.76 -1.98
CA ALA A 73 10.32 -10.92 -2.02
C ALA A 73 11.19 -11.08 -0.76
N ASN A 74 12.51 -11.19 -0.93
CA ASN A 74 13.45 -11.31 0.19
C ASN A 74 13.48 -10.06 1.08
N ASP A 75 13.80 -10.21 2.37
CA ASP A 75 13.95 -9.06 3.29
C ASP A 75 14.97 -8.01 2.80
N SER A 76 16.00 -8.45 2.08
CA SER A 76 16.98 -7.57 1.44
C SER A 76 16.35 -6.65 0.40
N PHE A 77 15.28 -7.06 -0.28
CA PHE A 77 14.56 -6.21 -1.21
C PHE A 77 13.95 -4.99 -0.50
N TYR A 78 13.28 -5.22 0.63
CA TYR A 78 12.68 -4.15 1.43
C TYR A 78 13.73 -3.24 2.06
N ARG A 79 14.88 -3.79 2.46
CA ARG A 79 15.97 -3.05 3.09
C ARG A 79 16.83 -2.27 2.08
N ASP A 80 17.25 -2.90 1.00
CA ASP A 80 18.32 -2.41 0.12
C ASP A 80 17.78 -1.74 -1.16
N VAL A 81 16.69 -2.29 -1.72
CA VAL A 81 16.08 -1.81 -2.97
C VAL A 81 15.01 -0.76 -2.68
N ILE A 82 13.95 -1.12 -1.94
CA ILE A 82 12.90 -0.16 -1.57
C ILE A 82 13.44 0.86 -0.56
N ARG A 83 14.35 0.42 0.33
CA ARG A 83 14.85 1.21 1.46
C ARG A 83 13.71 1.70 2.35
N ALA A 84 12.79 0.79 2.66
CA ALA A 84 11.56 1.07 3.41
C ALA A 84 11.81 1.43 4.89
N GLY A 85 13.02 1.16 5.39
CA GLY A 85 13.38 1.34 6.81
C GLY A 85 12.48 0.48 7.70
N TYR A 86 11.96 1.06 8.78
CA TYR A 86 11.06 0.35 9.70
C TYR A 86 9.76 -0.17 9.06
N ARG A 87 9.39 0.31 7.87
CA ARG A 87 8.17 -0.11 7.15
C ARG A 87 8.35 -1.45 6.43
N GLY A 88 9.60 -1.84 6.15
CA GLY A 88 9.91 -3.07 5.41
C GLY A 88 9.26 -4.30 6.03
N PRO A 89 9.48 -4.58 7.33
CA PRO A 89 8.82 -5.69 8.01
C PRO A 89 7.29 -5.62 7.95
N TYR A 90 6.69 -4.44 8.13
CA TYR A 90 5.22 -4.29 8.06
C TYR A 90 4.67 -4.61 6.67
N LEU A 91 5.35 -4.15 5.61
CA LEU A 91 4.96 -4.44 4.23
C LEU A 91 5.09 -5.93 3.91
N LYS A 92 6.14 -6.59 4.41
CA LYS A 92 6.37 -8.02 4.25
C LYS A 92 5.29 -8.83 4.97
N THR A 93 5.07 -8.58 6.26
CA THR A 93 4.05 -9.28 7.06
C THR A 93 2.64 -9.07 6.51
N LEU A 94 2.28 -7.83 6.13
CA LEU A 94 1.00 -7.55 5.49
C LEU A 94 0.81 -8.39 4.22
N ALA A 95 1.83 -8.43 3.36
CA ALA A 95 1.78 -9.18 2.11
C ALA A 95 1.65 -10.69 2.35
N GLU A 96 2.41 -11.24 3.30
CA GLU A 96 2.33 -12.65 3.70
C GLU A 96 0.94 -13.01 4.21
N ASP A 97 0.40 -12.24 5.15
CA ASP A 97 -0.89 -12.50 5.76
C ASP A 97 -2.04 -12.41 4.75
N VAL A 98 -1.97 -11.49 3.78
CA VAL A 98 -2.92 -11.41 2.68
C VAL A 98 -2.73 -12.57 1.71
N ALA A 99 -1.50 -12.91 1.34
CA ALA A 99 -1.21 -13.99 0.39
C ALA A 99 -1.67 -15.36 0.90
N VAL A 100 -1.62 -15.61 2.22
CA VAL A 100 -2.11 -16.85 2.84
C VAL A 100 -3.57 -16.77 3.30
N GLY A 101 -4.26 -15.65 3.08
CA GLY A 101 -5.68 -15.48 3.41
C GLY A 101 -5.99 -15.30 4.91
N ARG A 102 -5.00 -14.90 5.73
CA ARG A 102 -5.24 -14.51 7.14
C ARG A 102 -5.90 -13.13 7.24
N ILE A 103 -5.62 -12.26 6.27
CA ILE A 103 -6.23 -10.93 6.14
C ILE A 103 -6.90 -10.87 4.77
N GLU A 104 -8.22 -10.71 4.77
CA GLU A 104 -8.98 -10.41 3.56
C GLU A 104 -9.20 -8.90 3.49
N LEU A 105 -8.37 -8.19 2.72
CA LEU A 105 -8.46 -6.73 2.63
C LEU A 105 -9.70 -6.30 1.85
N GLU A 106 -10.21 -7.13 0.95
CA GLU A 106 -11.29 -6.77 0.05
C GLU A 106 -12.63 -6.69 0.82
N GLU A 107 -12.74 -7.33 1.99
CA GLU A 107 -13.85 -7.12 2.92
C GLU A 107 -13.97 -5.67 3.41
N LEU A 108 -12.90 -4.87 3.35
CA LEU A 108 -12.94 -3.45 3.73
C LEU A 108 -13.72 -2.59 2.73
N ASN A 109 -13.96 -3.10 1.52
CA ASN A 109 -14.78 -2.43 0.51
C ASN A 109 -16.27 -2.84 0.58
N ASP A 110 -16.65 -3.71 1.52
CA ASP A 110 -18.05 -4.11 1.69
C ASP A 110 -18.91 -2.91 2.12
N PRO A 111 -19.89 -2.47 1.31
CA PRO A 111 -20.75 -1.35 1.67
C PRO A 111 -21.64 -1.61 2.89
N ALA A 112 -21.78 -2.87 3.32
CA ALA A 112 -22.49 -3.25 4.54
C ALA A 112 -21.61 -3.15 5.80
N LEU A 113 -20.28 -3.05 5.65
CA LEU A 113 -19.36 -2.89 6.77
C LEU A 113 -19.38 -1.43 7.26
N PRO A 114 -19.76 -1.17 8.52
CA PRO A 114 -19.80 0.22 9.01
C PRO A 114 -18.39 0.79 9.19
N ASP A 115 -18.27 2.13 9.11
CA ASP A 115 -17.00 2.85 9.15
C ASP A 115 -16.13 2.52 10.38
N ASP A 116 -16.74 2.30 11.54
CA ASP A 116 -16.03 1.90 12.77
C ASP A 116 -15.45 0.48 12.65
N GLY A 117 -16.17 -0.42 11.99
CA GLY A 117 -15.70 -1.76 11.61
C GLY A 117 -14.53 -1.70 10.63
N VAL A 118 -14.60 -0.86 9.60
CA VAL A 118 -13.49 -0.63 8.66
C VAL A 118 -12.26 -0.10 9.40
N ALA A 119 -12.46 0.92 10.25
CA ALA A 119 -11.37 1.53 11.03
C ALA A 119 -10.72 0.53 11.99
N ALA A 120 -11.50 -0.28 12.70
CA ALA A 120 -10.99 -1.29 13.62
C ALA A 120 -10.13 -2.34 12.90
N ARG A 121 -10.57 -2.81 11.73
CA ARG A 121 -9.80 -3.77 10.91
C ARG A 121 -8.53 -3.15 10.35
N LEU A 122 -8.58 -1.91 9.86
CA LEU A 122 -7.39 -1.18 9.41
C LEU A 122 -6.37 -1.01 10.54
N LEU A 123 -6.80 -0.62 11.74
CA LEU A 123 -5.92 -0.43 12.90
C LEU A 123 -5.26 -1.72 13.41
N ALA A 124 -5.82 -2.89 13.07
CA ALA A 124 -5.23 -4.18 13.38
C ALA A 124 -4.11 -4.58 12.40
N LEU A 125 -3.99 -3.91 11.25
CA LEU A 125 -2.98 -4.22 10.25
C LEU A 125 -1.57 -3.78 10.70
N PRO A 126 -0.52 -4.55 10.38
CA PRO A 126 0.85 -4.18 10.71
C PRO A 126 1.23 -2.86 10.02
N GLY A 127 1.75 -1.92 10.81
CA GLY A 127 2.19 -0.61 10.31
C GLY A 127 1.07 0.39 10.03
N VAL A 128 -0.19 0.07 10.33
CA VAL A 128 -1.34 0.97 10.15
C VAL A 128 -1.75 1.56 11.50
N GLY A 129 -1.38 2.82 11.72
CA GLY A 129 -1.86 3.61 12.87
C GLY A 129 -3.08 4.48 12.52
N PRO A 130 -3.58 5.29 13.48
CA PRO A 130 -4.74 6.17 13.26
C PRO A 130 -4.60 7.11 12.06
N TYR A 131 -3.39 7.60 11.81
CA TYR A 131 -3.09 8.39 10.61
C TYR A 131 -3.33 7.60 9.32
N ALA A 132 -2.82 6.37 9.25
CA ALA A 132 -2.89 5.55 8.04
C ALA A 132 -4.34 5.08 7.79
N ALA A 133 -5.03 4.60 8.82
CA ALA A 133 -6.44 4.22 8.73
C ALA A 133 -7.29 5.39 8.18
N ALA A 134 -7.13 6.58 8.75
CA ALA A 134 -7.85 7.76 8.29
C ALA A 134 -7.52 8.16 6.84
N HIS A 135 -6.34 7.83 6.29
CA HIS A 135 -5.99 8.14 4.90
C HIS A 135 -6.45 7.09 3.90
N VAL A 136 -6.61 5.84 4.35
CA VAL A 136 -7.19 4.76 3.53
C VAL A 136 -8.70 4.97 3.35
N MET A 137 -9.39 5.49 4.38
CA MET A 137 -10.84 5.75 4.37
C MET A 137 -11.26 7.07 3.66
N LEU A 138 -10.37 7.74 2.92
CA LEU A 138 -10.61 9.06 2.26
C LEU A 138 -10.89 8.96 0.76
#